data_AF-A0A8A3NYU4-F1
#
_entry.id   AF-A0A8A3NYU4-F1
#
_cell.length_a   1.000
_cell.length_b   1.000
_cell.length_c   1.000
_cell.angle_alpha   90.00
_cell.angle_beta   90.00
_cell.angle_gamma   90.00
#
_symmetry.space_group_name_H-M   'P 1'
#
loop_
_entity.id
_entity.type
_entity.pdbx_description
1 polymer ?
#
loop_
_entity_poly.entity_id
_entity_poly.type
_entity_poly.pdbx_seq_one_letter_code
_entity_poly.pdbx_strand_id
1 'polypeptide(L)'
;MTANAWTDSAVHETVLPTVEPTTTRDPWQCVTANLTQYFDVPKPTGNLLDALDSYGDKLIESCTLTGIDCINGGCFPAKEDWCKFTTVVPASVLPDYKLYGNAASAWWAAHSLNAVQLATECPNGWYNAMFELPGGPTWLNETIIFVLNR
;
A
#
# COMPACT_ATOMS: atom_id res chain seq x y z
N MET A 1 -2.59 -23.19 -2.76
CA MET A 1 -2.39 -21.87 -3.39
C MET A 1 -2.93 -20.86 -2.40
N THR A 2 -2.05 -20.34 -1.55
CA THR A 2 -2.39 -19.25 -0.63
C THR A 2 -2.49 -17.99 -1.49
N ALA A 3 -3.70 -17.46 -1.65
CA ALA A 3 -3.88 -16.14 -2.21
C ALA A 3 -3.13 -15.16 -1.28
N ASN A 4 -2.13 -14.46 -1.81
CA ASN A 4 -1.54 -13.34 -1.09
C ASN A 4 -2.65 -12.29 -0.95
N ALA A 5 -2.89 -11.79 0.27
CA ALA A 5 -3.92 -10.78 0.56
C ALA A 5 -3.72 -9.46 -0.23
N TRP A 6 -2.62 -9.34 -0.96
CA TRP A 6 -2.33 -8.28 -1.92
C TRP A 6 -3.21 -8.31 -3.17
N THR A 7 -3.76 -9.46 -3.59
CA THR A 7 -4.32 -9.61 -4.94
C THR A 7 -5.84 -9.43 -4.99
N ASP A 8 -6.39 -8.44 -4.29
CA ASP A 8 -7.84 -8.18 -4.31
C ASP A 8 -8.29 -7.47 -5.59
N SER A 9 -7.33 -6.98 -6.41
CA SER A 9 -7.60 -6.42 -7.74
C SER A 9 -6.38 -6.46 -8.66
N ALA A 10 -6.61 -6.47 -9.98
CA ALA A 10 -5.56 -6.36 -11.00
C ALA A 10 -4.67 -5.11 -10.84
N VAL A 11 -5.19 -4.08 -10.16
CA VAL A 11 -4.44 -2.88 -9.81
C VAL A 11 -3.32 -3.20 -8.82
N HIS A 12 -3.59 -3.97 -7.77
CA HIS A 12 -2.56 -4.33 -6.78
C HIS A 12 -1.47 -5.21 -7.38
N GLU A 13 -1.82 -6.17 -8.24
CA GLU A 13 -0.81 -6.99 -8.94
C GLU A 13 0.13 -6.13 -9.79
N THR A 14 -0.37 -5.00 -10.31
CA THR A 14 0.40 -4.08 -11.14
C THR A 14 1.24 -3.12 -10.28
N VAL A 15 0.64 -2.47 -9.28
CA VAL A 15 1.31 -1.39 -8.52
C VAL A 15 2.02 -1.86 -7.25
N LEU A 16 1.74 -3.08 -6.79
CA LEU A 16 2.34 -3.72 -5.62
C LEU A 16 2.78 -5.17 -5.96
N PRO A 17 3.67 -5.36 -6.94
CA PRO A 17 4.18 -6.69 -7.28
C PRO A 17 4.93 -7.33 -6.10
N THR A 18 4.62 -8.61 -5.82
CA THR A 18 5.33 -9.45 -4.81
C THR A 18 6.66 -9.99 -5.30
N VAL A 19 6.84 -10.03 -6.61
CA VAL A 19 7.98 -10.68 -7.28
C VAL A 19 8.71 -9.63 -8.10
N GLU A 20 10.03 -9.66 -8.02
CA GLU A 20 10.89 -8.84 -8.86
C GLU A 20 10.58 -9.09 -10.35
N PRO A 21 10.44 -8.04 -11.18
CA PRO A 21 10.19 -8.20 -12.60
C PRO A 21 11.30 -8.98 -13.31
N THR A 22 10.92 -9.78 -14.30
CA THR A 22 11.88 -10.56 -15.10
C THR A 22 12.45 -9.81 -16.31
N THR A 23 11.90 -8.61 -16.60
CA THR A 23 12.34 -7.76 -17.70
C THR A 23 13.75 -7.23 -17.45
N THR A 24 14.68 -7.43 -18.39
CA THR A 24 16.08 -7.06 -18.18
C THR A 24 16.34 -5.55 -18.14
N ARG A 25 15.50 -4.74 -18.82
CA ARG A 25 15.68 -3.28 -18.87
C ARG A 25 14.39 -2.55 -19.19
N ASP A 26 14.11 -1.53 -18.40
CA ASP A 26 13.01 -0.60 -18.67
C ASP A 26 13.33 0.34 -19.85
N PRO A 27 12.31 0.86 -20.55
CA PRO A 27 12.47 1.92 -21.52
C PRO A 27 13.24 3.12 -20.95
N TRP A 28 14.02 3.81 -21.78
CA TRP A 28 14.88 4.90 -21.31
C TRP A 28 14.10 6.06 -20.66
N GLN A 29 12.83 6.26 -21.04
CA GLN A 29 11.95 7.28 -20.49
C GLN A 29 11.75 7.10 -18.98
N CYS A 30 11.77 5.85 -18.51
CA CYS A 30 11.59 5.48 -17.10
C CYS A 30 12.67 6.07 -16.19
N VAL A 31 13.87 6.33 -16.70
CA VAL A 31 14.98 6.90 -15.92
C VAL A 31 14.68 8.34 -15.46
N THR A 32 13.80 9.04 -16.19
CA THR A 32 13.43 10.43 -15.86
C THR A 32 12.15 10.54 -15.02
N ALA A 33 11.43 9.44 -14.85
CA ALA A 33 10.20 9.43 -14.07
C ALA A 33 10.54 9.45 -12.57
N ASN A 34 9.88 10.33 -11.81
CA ASN A 34 9.98 10.32 -10.36
C ASN A 34 9.01 9.25 -9.79
N LEU A 35 9.40 7.98 -9.81
CA LEU A 35 8.52 6.87 -9.44
C LEU A 35 8.25 6.81 -7.92
N THR A 36 9.17 7.27 -7.09
CA THR A 36 9.01 7.26 -5.62
C THR A 36 7.87 8.14 -5.13
N GLN A 37 7.45 9.14 -5.90
CA GLN A 37 6.32 10.00 -5.55
C GLN A 37 5.01 9.20 -5.34
N TYR A 38 4.88 8.04 -5.98
CA TYR A 38 3.68 7.20 -5.85
C TYR A 38 3.66 6.36 -4.57
N PHE A 39 4.78 6.30 -3.85
CA PHE A 39 4.89 5.66 -2.55
C PHE A 39 4.92 6.67 -1.40
N ASP A 40 5.02 7.96 -1.72
CA ASP A 40 4.85 9.07 -0.76
C ASP A 40 3.39 9.52 -0.68
N VAL A 41 2.54 8.61 -0.22
CA VAL A 41 1.11 8.85 -0.03
C VAL A 41 0.85 9.74 1.20
N PRO A 42 -0.35 10.34 1.32
CA PRO A 42 -0.76 10.97 2.57
C PRO A 42 -0.67 9.97 3.71
N LYS A 43 -0.04 10.39 4.83
CA LYS A 43 0.10 9.55 6.03
C LYS A 43 -0.72 10.15 7.18
N PRO A 44 -1.35 9.32 8.02
CA PRO A 44 -2.00 9.79 9.24
C PRO A 44 -0.93 10.26 10.23
N THR A 45 -1.33 11.02 11.24
CA THR A 45 -0.41 11.52 12.28
C THR A 45 -1.05 11.44 13.66
N GLY A 46 -0.22 11.54 14.71
CA GLY A 46 -0.66 11.53 16.10
C GLY A 46 -1.44 10.27 16.47
N ASN A 47 -2.50 10.44 17.27
CA ASN A 47 -3.30 9.33 17.81
C ASN A 47 -3.87 8.38 16.74
N LEU A 48 -4.15 8.88 15.53
CA LEU A 48 -4.64 8.05 14.45
C LEU A 48 -3.55 7.12 13.92
N LEU A 49 -2.34 7.63 13.73
CA LEU A 49 -1.19 6.83 13.32
C LEU A 49 -0.91 5.73 14.34
N ASP A 50 -0.80 6.11 15.62
CA ASP A 50 -0.57 5.15 16.71
C ASP A 50 -1.63 4.04 16.76
N ALA A 51 -2.90 4.39 16.51
CA ALA A 51 -4.00 3.44 16.48
C ALA A 51 -3.95 2.50 15.28
N LEU A 52 -3.60 3.01 14.09
CA LEU A 52 -3.44 2.21 12.87
C LEU A 52 -2.27 1.24 12.99
N ASP A 53 -1.11 1.72 13.45
CA ASP A 53 0.07 0.90 13.68
C ASP A 53 -0.24 -0.22 14.69
N SER A 54 -0.81 0.14 15.85
CA SER A 54 -1.20 -0.82 16.89
C SER A 54 -2.23 -1.85 16.41
N TYR A 55 -3.09 -1.48 15.47
CA TYR A 55 -4.09 -2.40 14.91
C TYR A 55 -3.45 -3.31 13.85
N GLY A 56 -2.64 -2.75 12.96
CA GLY A 56 -1.86 -3.48 11.96
C GLY A 56 -0.98 -4.56 12.62
N ASP A 57 -0.24 -4.19 13.67
CA ASP A 57 0.59 -5.12 14.45
C ASP A 57 -0.20 -6.31 14.98
N LYS A 58 -1.43 -6.09 15.47
CA LYS A 58 -2.31 -7.17 15.93
C LYS A 58 -2.79 -8.07 14.80
N LEU A 59 -3.08 -7.50 13.63
CA LEU A 59 -3.52 -8.27 12.47
C LEU A 59 -2.39 -9.20 11.97
N ILE A 60 -1.14 -8.76 12.08
CA ILE A 60 0.02 -9.51 11.60
C ILE A 60 0.74 -10.32 12.69
N GLU A 61 0.26 -10.30 13.94
CA GLU A 61 0.90 -10.96 15.09
C GLU A 61 1.19 -12.45 14.85
N SER A 62 0.29 -13.13 14.12
CA SER A 62 0.44 -14.55 13.79
C SER A 62 1.30 -14.83 12.56
N CYS A 63 1.77 -13.79 11.86
CA CYS A 63 2.60 -13.95 10.69
C CYS A 63 4.00 -14.43 11.08
N THR A 64 4.43 -15.54 10.47
CA THR A 64 5.73 -16.17 10.74
C THR A 64 6.76 -15.90 9.64
N LEU A 65 6.37 -15.19 8.58
CA LEU A 65 7.30 -14.79 7.53
C LEU A 65 8.29 -13.77 8.08
N THR A 66 9.53 -13.82 7.56
CA THR A 66 10.60 -12.94 8.02
C THR A 66 11.32 -12.32 6.82
N GLY A 67 11.96 -11.17 7.04
CA GLY A 67 12.78 -10.53 6.01
C GLY A 67 11.98 -10.11 4.77
N ILE A 68 12.51 -10.44 3.59
CA ILE A 68 11.98 -10.00 2.29
C ILE A 68 10.55 -10.47 2.05
N ASP A 69 10.16 -11.66 2.50
CA ASP A 69 8.79 -12.17 2.28
C ASP A 69 7.74 -11.35 3.04
N CYS A 70 8.11 -10.79 4.20
CA CYS A 70 7.26 -9.88 4.95
C CYS A 70 7.23 -8.47 4.33
N ILE A 71 8.37 -8.01 3.79
CA ILE A 71 8.48 -6.69 3.11
C ILE A 71 7.72 -6.70 1.78
N ASN A 72 7.75 -7.83 1.07
CA ASN A 72 6.90 -8.15 -0.07
C ASN A 72 5.49 -8.58 0.39
N GLY A 73 5.10 -8.15 1.61
CA GLY A 73 3.80 -8.26 2.26
C GLY A 73 3.05 -9.57 2.12
N GLY A 74 3.78 -10.67 2.18
CA GLY A 74 3.21 -11.96 2.55
C GLY A 74 2.49 -11.94 3.91
N CYS A 75 2.73 -10.92 4.75
CA CYS A 75 2.04 -10.71 6.02
C CYS A 75 0.93 -9.64 5.98
N PHE A 76 0.72 -8.94 4.87
CA PHE A 76 -0.23 -7.83 4.89
C PHE A 76 -1.67 -8.33 5.10
N PRO A 77 -2.46 -7.77 6.02
CA PRO A 77 -3.80 -8.26 6.31
C PRO A 77 -4.79 -8.07 5.15
N ALA A 78 -5.82 -8.91 5.07
CA ALA A 78 -6.89 -8.73 4.10
C ALA A 78 -7.64 -7.42 4.32
N LYS A 79 -8.20 -6.86 3.24
CA LYS A 79 -8.98 -5.63 3.26
C LYS A 79 -10.11 -5.69 4.30
N GLU A 80 -10.81 -6.82 4.39
CA GLU A 80 -11.93 -7.03 5.32
C GLU A 80 -11.50 -6.90 6.78
N ASP A 81 -10.25 -7.23 7.11
CA ASP A 81 -9.70 -7.08 8.46
C ASP A 81 -9.41 -5.61 8.77
N TRP A 82 -8.96 -4.84 7.78
CA TRP A 82 -8.84 -3.39 7.89
C TRP A 82 -10.18 -2.68 8.04
N CYS A 83 -11.26 -3.16 7.39
CA CYS A 83 -12.61 -2.61 7.57
C CYS A 83 -13.10 -2.63 9.03
N LYS A 84 -12.65 -3.64 9.81
CA LYS A 84 -13.02 -3.80 11.22
C LYS A 84 -12.36 -2.75 12.13
N PHE A 85 -11.38 -1.99 11.65
CA PHE A 85 -10.74 -0.92 12.43
C PHE A 85 -11.76 0.01 13.10
N THR A 86 -12.77 0.46 12.34
CA THR A 86 -13.79 1.40 12.83
C THR A 86 -14.67 0.88 13.96
N THR A 87 -14.70 -0.44 14.19
CA THR A 87 -15.51 -1.06 15.25
C THR A 87 -14.72 -1.32 16.53
N VAL A 88 -13.39 -1.32 16.46
CA VAL A 88 -12.51 -1.67 17.58
C VAL A 88 -11.79 -0.46 18.19
N VAL A 89 -11.62 0.62 17.43
CA VAL A 89 -10.90 1.81 17.93
C VAL A 89 -11.76 2.74 18.77
N PRO A 90 -11.15 3.53 19.67
CA PRO A 90 -11.87 4.56 20.42
C PRO A 90 -12.61 5.52 19.50
N ALA A 91 -13.83 5.91 19.91
CA ALA A 91 -14.67 6.84 19.13
C ALA A 91 -13.99 8.19 18.88
N SER A 92 -13.03 8.59 19.72
CA SER A 92 -12.23 9.80 19.56
C SER A 92 -11.33 9.80 18.33
N VAL A 93 -10.98 8.63 17.79
CA VAL A 93 -10.10 8.47 16.60
C VAL A 93 -10.89 8.49 15.29
N LEU A 94 -12.20 8.20 15.34
CA LEU A 94 -13.04 8.06 14.16
C LEU A 94 -13.15 9.33 13.28
N PRO A 95 -13.20 10.57 13.82
CA PRO A 95 -13.19 11.77 12.99
C PRO A 95 -11.93 11.89 12.14
N ASP A 96 -10.76 11.68 12.75
CA ASP A 96 -9.47 11.75 12.07
C ASP A 96 -9.35 10.63 11.04
N TYR A 97 -9.80 9.41 11.36
CA TYR A 97 -9.83 8.28 10.43
C TYR A 97 -10.65 8.60 9.17
N LYS A 98 -11.81 9.25 9.31
CA LYS A 98 -12.64 9.67 8.17
C LYS A 98 -11.96 10.75 7.33
N LEU A 99 -11.32 11.74 7.97
CA LEU A 99 -10.58 12.78 7.27
C LEU A 99 -9.40 12.19 6.48
N TYR A 100 -8.65 11.30 7.11
CA TYR A 100 -7.55 10.58 6.49
C TYR A 100 -8.02 9.73 5.31
N GLY A 101 -9.05 8.90 5.49
CA GLY A 101 -9.59 8.07 4.41
C GLY A 101 -10.06 8.88 3.20
N ASN A 102 -10.62 10.07 3.41
CA ASN A 102 -10.96 10.99 2.33
C ASN A 102 -9.73 11.54 1.61
N ALA A 103 -8.68 11.92 2.33
CA ALA A 103 -7.43 12.40 1.75
C ALA A 103 -6.72 11.29 0.95
N ALA A 104 -6.60 10.10 1.52
CA ALA A 104 -6.06 8.90 0.86
C ALA A 104 -6.84 8.57 -0.42
N SER A 105 -8.17 8.59 -0.35
CA SER A 105 -9.03 8.32 -1.51
C SER A 105 -8.88 9.34 -2.63
N ALA A 106 -8.84 10.63 -2.27
CA ALA A 106 -8.66 11.72 -3.23
C ALA A 106 -7.27 11.66 -3.89
N TRP A 107 -6.24 11.36 -3.10
CA TRP A 107 -4.88 11.20 -3.61
C TRP A 107 -4.82 10.01 -4.59
N TRP A 108 -5.34 8.85 -4.23
CA TRP A 108 -5.33 7.69 -5.14
C TRP A 108 -6.12 7.96 -6.43
N ALA A 109 -7.29 8.59 -6.33
CA ALA A 109 -8.07 8.97 -7.51
C ALA A 109 -7.27 9.88 -8.47
N ALA A 110 -6.45 10.79 -7.95
CA ALA A 110 -5.62 11.69 -8.76
C ALA A 110 -4.38 11.02 -9.37
N HIS A 111 -3.87 9.94 -8.77
CA HIS A 111 -2.58 9.34 -9.16
C HIS A 111 -2.69 7.96 -9.80
N SER A 112 -3.78 7.22 -9.54
CA SER A 112 -3.96 5.81 -9.90
C SER A 112 -3.73 5.50 -11.38
N LEU A 113 -4.24 6.33 -12.29
CA LEU A 113 -4.06 6.13 -13.73
C LEU A 113 -2.57 6.12 -14.12
N ASN A 114 -1.84 7.15 -13.70
CA ASN A 114 -0.41 7.29 -14.01
C ASN A 114 0.42 6.25 -13.25
N ALA A 115 0.04 5.92 -12.01
CA ALA A 115 0.68 4.88 -11.22
C ALA A 115 0.61 3.53 -11.93
N VAL A 116 -0.57 3.10 -12.36
CA VAL A 116 -0.77 1.84 -13.09
C VAL A 116 -0.01 1.84 -14.42
N GLN A 117 -0.05 2.96 -15.15
CA GLN A 117 0.66 3.09 -16.43
C GLN A 117 2.18 2.96 -16.23
N LEU A 118 2.76 3.73 -15.31
CA LEU A 118 4.20 3.71 -15.05
C LEU A 118 4.66 2.39 -14.44
N ALA A 119 3.87 1.78 -13.57
CA ALA A 119 4.16 0.44 -13.06
C ALA A 119 4.22 -0.62 -14.18
N THR A 120 3.37 -0.47 -15.19
CA THR A 120 3.35 -1.36 -16.36
C THR A 120 4.51 -1.09 -17.32
N GLU A 121 4.82 0.18 -17.59
CA GLU A 121 5.83 0.59 -18.57
C GLU A 121 7.26 0.50 -18.01
N CYS A 122 7.42 0.72 -16.70
CA CYS A 122 8.69 0.82 -15.98
C CYS A 122 8.77 -0.18 -14.82
N PRO A 123 8.60 -1.49 -15.06
CA PRO A 123 8.41 -2.46 -13.99
C PRO A 123 9.61 -2.54 -13.04
N ASN A 124 10.85 -2.46 -13.53
CA ASN A 124 12.03 -2.53 -12.66
C ASN A 124 12.18 -1.26 -11.81
N GLY A 125 12.03 -0.09 -12.43
CA GLY A 125 12.08 1.19 -11.74
C GLY A 125 10.97 1.30 -10.69
N TRP A 126 9.77 0.83 -11.03
CA TRP A 126 8.64 0.81 -10.12
C TRP A 126 8.89 -0.11 -8.92
N TYR A 127 9.33 -1.35 -9.17
CA TYR A 127 9.68 -2.32 -8.12
C TYR A 127 10.73 -1.75 -7.17
N ASN A 128 11.79 -1.14 -7.70
CA ASN A 128 12.83 -0.52 -6.87
C ASN A 128 12.28 0.66 -6.06
N ALA A 129 11.49 1.54 -6.69
CA ALA A 129 10.90 2.71 -6.05
C ALA A 129 9.99 2.36 -4.86
N MET A 130 9.34 1.19 -4.87
CA MET A 130 8.55 0.68 -3.72
C MET A 130 9.40 0.68 -2.45
N PHE A 131 10.65 0.24 -2.54
CA PHE A 131 11.51 -0.01 -1.39
C PHE A 131 12.44 1.16 -1.04
N GLU A 132 12.42 2.25 -1.83
CA GLU A 132 13.21 3.45 -1.54
C GLU A 132 12.66 4.26 -0.36
N LEU A 133 11.36 4.15 -0.10
CA LEU A 133 10.71 4.79 1.06
C LEU A 133 10.39 3.76 2.14
N PRO A 134 10.73 4.02 3.42
CA PRO A 134 10.36 3.14 4.52
C PRO A 134 8.85 2.88 4.55
N GLY A 135 8.45 1.61 4.42
CA GLY A 135 7.04 1.21 4.41
C GLY A 135 6.27 1.63 3.16
N GLY A 136 6.92 2.09 2.09
CA GLY A 136 6.30 2.51 0.83
C GLY A 136 5.19 1.59 0.31
N PRO A 137 5.44 0.27 0.13
CA PRO A 137 4.40 -0.65 -0.34
C PRO A 137 3.23 -0.76 0.65
N THR A 138 3.51 -0.79 1.95
CA THR A 138 2.49 -0.85 3.02
C THR A 138 1.57 0.36 2.95
N TRP A 139 2.14 1.57 2.91
CA TRP A 139 1.36 2.81 2.89
C TRP A 139 0.54 2.97 1.62
N LEU A 140 1.10 2.60 0.46
CA LEU A 140 0.34 2.61 -0.79
C LEU A 140 -0.81 1.59 -0.74
N ASN A 141 -0.58 0.40 -0.18
CA ASN A 141 -1.61 -0.61 -0.03
C ASN A 141 -2.76 -0.14 0.87
N GLU A 142 -2.44 0.41 2.04
CA GLU A 142 -3.45 1.01 2.93
C GLU A 142 -4.26 2.11 2.22
N THR A 143 -3.57 2.98 1.46
CA THR A 143 -4.21 4.04 0.68
C THR A 143 -5.24 3.49 -0.31
N ILE A 144 -4.93 2.39 -1.00
CA ILE A 144 -5.85 1.72 -1.93
C ILE A 144 -7.02 1.08 -1.18
N ILE A 145 -6.78 0.50 0.00
CA ILE A 145 -7.82 -0.09 0.85
C ILE A 145 -8.87 0.94 1.27
N PHE A 146 -8.45 2.16 1.64
CA PHE A 146 -9.39 3.25 1.99
C PHE A 146 -10.36 3.61 0.85
N VAL A 147 -9.91 3.52 -0.40
CA VAL A 147 -10.74 3.78 -1.58
C VAL A 147 -11.80 2.71 -1.74
N LEU A 148 -11.44 1.45 -1.50
CA LEU A 148 -12.31 0.29 -1.67
C LEU A 148 -13.28 0.09 -0.48
N ASN A 149 -13.12 0.87 0.60
CA ASN A 149 -13.94 0.83 1.81
C ASN A 149 -15.10 1.86 1.82
N ARG A 150 -15.39 2.48 0.68
CA ARG A 150 -16.58 3.32 0.48
C ARG A 150 -17.78 2.56 -0.07
#